data_AF-A0A0B4D0I7-F1
#
_entry.id   AF-A0A0B4D0I7-F1
#
_cell.length_a   1.000
_cell.length_b   1.000
_cell.length_c   1.000
_cell.angle_alpha   90.00
_cell.angle_beta   90.00
_cell.angle_gamma   90.00
#
_symmetry.space_group_name_H-M   'P 1'
#
loop_
_entity.id
_entity.type
_entity.pdbx_description
1 polymer ?
#
loop_
_entity_poly.entity_id
_entity_poly.type
_entity_poly.pdbx_seq_one_letter_code
_entity_poly.pdbx_strand_id
1 'polypeptide(L)'
;MLATLLFNLVKDFGPRTTCFDLIVVVACALLFVAGALCAWTLAPRTNDDDDGKDDPINRLFFGSISKNFKGNRPGYVDVIHTLTADPDELTRDLARQIHANAKIATSKMRWSKWAIRSAIGASTAIAVVAILIGISNSQGG
;
A
#
# COMPACT_ATOMS: atom_id res chain seq x y z
N MET A 1 -14.85 7.30 -0.20
CA MET A 1 -15.52 8.25 -1.11
C MET A 1 -16.10 7.56 -2.35
N LEU A 2 -15.28 6.92 -3.22
CA LEU A 2 -15.77 6.27 -4.45
C LEU A 2 -16.87 5.21 -4.22
N ALA A 3 -16.73 4.37 -3.19
CA ALA A 3 -17.76 3.39 -2.82
C ALA A 3 -19.10 4.05 -2.45
N THR A 4 -19.06 5.16 -1.71
CA THR A 4 -20.25 5.95 -1.35
C THR A 4 -20.91 6.58 -2.57
N LEU A 5 -20.12 7.10 -3.52
CA LEU A 5 -20.62 7.65 -4.78
C LEU A 5 -21.34 6.58 -5.61
N LEU A 6 -20.73 5.40 -5.76
CA LEU A 6 -21.36 4.27 -6.45
C LEU A 6 -22.67 3.85 -5.77
N PHE A 7 -22.67 3.75 -4.44
CA PHE A 7 -23.87 3.43 -3.67
C PHE A 7 -24.99 4.45 -3.91
N ASN A 8 -24.67 5.75 -3.85
CA ASN A 8 -25.65 6.82 -4.07
C ASN A 8 -26.21 6.82 -5.50
N LEU A 9 -25.41 6.51 -6.51
CA LEU A 9 -25.87 6.38 -7.89
C LEU A 9 -26.83 5.21 -8.07
N VAL A 10 -26.57 4.09 -7.41
CA VAL A 10 -27.26 2.82 -7.66
C VAL A 10 -28.49 2.61 -6.76
N LYS A 11 -28.50 3.16 -5.55
CA LYS A 11 -29.52 2.83 -4.52
C LYS A 11 -30.96 3.16 -4.92
N ASP A 12 -31.17 4.24 -5.67
CA ASP A 12 -32.52 4.70 -6.07
C ASP A 12 -32.82 4.42 -7.55
N PHE A 13 -31.92 3.73 -8.26
CA PHE A 13 -32.08 3.45 -9.69
C PHE A 13 -32.92 2.18 -9.91
N GLY A 14 -34.16 2.37 -10.38
CA GLY A 14 -35.16 1.33 -10.61
C GLY A 14 -35.08 0.56 -11.95
N PRO A 15 -34.72 1.17 -13.11
CA PRO A 15 -34.65 0.46 -14.38
C PRO A 15 -33.32 -0.30 -14.50
N ARG A 16 -33.18 -1.36 -13.71
CA ARG A 16 -31.98 -2.20 -13.69
C ARG A 16 -32.04 -3.26 -14.78
N THR A 17 -30.95 -3.35 -15.53
CA THR A 17 -30.71 -4.43 -16.50
C THR A 17 -29.57 -5.30 -16.00
N THR A 18 -29.50 -6.55 -16.46
CA THR A 18 -28.41 -7.47 -16.08
C THR A 18 -27.03 -6.90 -16.42
N CYS A 19 -26.90 -6.20 -17.56
CA CYS A 19 -25.65 -5.53 -17.94
C CYS A 19 -25.27 -4.42 -16.95
N PHE A 20 -26.23 -3.64 -16.46
CA PHE A 20 -25.99 -2.60 -15.47
C PHE A 20 -25.47 -3.21 -14.15
N ASP A 21 -26.15 -4.24 -13.64
CA ASP A 21 -25.75 -4.90 -12.39
C ASP A 21 -24.35 -5.53 -12.50
N LEU A 22 -23.99 -6.11 -13.66
CA LEU A 22 -22.63 -6.62 -13.90
C LEU A 22 -21.56 -5.52 -13.79
N ILE A 23 -21.80 -4.33 -14.35
CA ILE A 23 -20.86 -3.20 -14.26
C ILE A 23 -20.71 -2.75 -12.81
N VAL A 24 -21.81 -2.68 -12.05
CA VAL A 24 -21.79 -2.33 -10.62
C VAL A 24 -20.98 -3.36 -9.82
N VAL A 25 -21.19 -4.66 -10.06
CA VAL A 25 -20.43 -5.73 -9.39
C VAL A 25 -18.95 -5.63 -9.68
N VAL A 26 -18.57 -5.39 -10.94
CA VAL A 26 -17.16 -5.18 -11.33
C VAL A 26 -16.57 -3.95 -10.64
N ALA A 27 -17.31 -2.83 -10.57
CA ALA A 27 -16.86 -1.64 -9.86
C ALA A 27 -16.63 -1.91 -8.36
N CYS A 28 -17.54 -2.63 -7.70
CA CYS A 28 -17.41 -3.05 -6.31
C CYS A 28 -16.18 -3.95 -6.09
N ALA A 29 -15.96 -4.93 -6.96
CA ALA A 29 -14.81 -5.83 -6.87
C ALA A 29 -13.49 -5.06 -7.01
N LEU A 30 -13.41 -4.13 -7.97
CA LEU A 30 -12.22 -3.29 -8.17
C LEU A 30 -11.95 -2.37 -6.98
N LEU A 31 -13.00 -1.79 -6.37
CA LEU A 31 -12.86 -0.99 -5.15
C LEU A 31 -12.36 -1.83 -3.97
N PHE A 32 -12.88 -3.05 -3.80
CA PHE A 32 -12.43 -3.96 -2.76
C PHE A 32 -10.96 -4.34 -2.95
N VAL A 33 -10.57 -4.72 -4.17
CA VAL A 33 -9.17 -5.03 -4.50
C VAL A 33 -8.27 -3.83 -4.27
N ALA A 34 -8.67 -2.62 -4.69
CA ALA A 34 -7.89 -1.41 -4.44
C ALA A 34 -7.69 -1.16 -2.94
N GLY A 35 -8.76 -1.30 -2.14
CA GLY A 35 -8.70 -1.17 -0.68
C GLY A 35 -7.79 -2.21 -0.02
N ALA A 36 -7.92 -3.48 -0.43
CA ALA A 36 -7.10 -4.58 0.07
C ALA A 36 -5.62 -4.38 -0.27
N LEU A 37 -5.30 -3.95 -1.49
CA LEU A 37 -3.94 -3.67 -1.92
C LEU A 37 -3.33 -2.47 -1.18
N CYS A 38 -4.11 -1.41 -0.95
CA CYS A 38 -3.68 -0.29 -0.11
C CYS A 38 -3.36 -0.78 1.32
N ALA A 39 -4.28 -1.52 1.94
CA ALA A 39 -4.06 -2.09 3.27
C ALA A 39 -2.81 -2.99 3.30
N TRP A 40 -2.60 -3.82 2.28
CA TRP A 40 -1.42 -4.68 2.16
C TRP A 40 -0.12 -3.88 2.01
N THR A 41 -0.12 -2.77 1.26
CA THR A 41 1.07 -1.92 1.12
C THR A 41 1.44 -1.19 2.41
N LEU A 42 0.44 -0.88 3.25
CA LEU A 42 0.58 -0.17 4.53
C LEU A 42 0.85 -1.11 5.70
N ALA A 43 0.43 -2.37 5.59
CA ALA A 43 0.61 -3.37 6.64
C ALA A 43 2.09 -3.47 7.01
N PRO A 44 2.45 -3.33 8.31
CA PRO A 44 3.82 -3.43 8.74
C PRO A 44 4.31 -4.85 8.45
N ARG A 45 5.34 -4.94 7.60
CA ARG A 45 5.94 -6.21 7.22
C ARG A 45 6.91 -6.61 8.32
N THR A 46 6.37 -7.14 9.42
CA THR A 46 7.15 -7.53 10.61
C THR A 46 7.86 -8.87 10.46
N ASN A 47 7.60 -9.59 9.36
CA ASN A 47 8.03 -10.98 9.15
C ASN A 47 9.08 -11.14 8.05
N ASP A 48 9.83 -10.10 7.70
CA ASP A 48 11.11 -10.32 7.02
C ASP A 48 12.13 -10.78 8.09
N ASP A 49 11.82 -11.92 8.75
CA ASP A 49 12.69 -12.74 9.62
C ASP A 49 13.66 -13.58 8.75
N ASP A 50 14.01 -13.08 7.57
CA ASP A 50 14.76 -13.81 6.54
C ASP A 50 16.27 -13.48 6.59
N ASP A 51 16.71 -12.72 7.59
CA ASP A 51 18.11 -12.61 7.96
C ASP A 51 18.29 -13.19 9.36
N GLY A 52 18.77 -14.44 9.38
CA GLY A 52 19.50 -15.10 10.47
C GLY A 52 19.12 -14.74 11.91
N LYS A 53 18.65 -15.75 12.65
CA LYS A 53 18.35 -15.75 14.09
C LYS A 53 19.49 -15.31 15.04
N ASP A 54 20.57 -14.70 14.57
CA ASP A 54 21.75 -14.35 15.37
C ASP A 54 22.45 -13.04 14.93
N ASP A 55 21.74 -11.99 14.49
CA ASP A 55 22.39 -10.68 14.27
C ASP A 55 22.17 -9.72 15.47
N PRO A 56 23.22 -9.39 16.24
CA PRO A 56 23.10 -8.63 17.47
C PRO A 56 22.86 -7.16 17.14
N ILE A 57 21.60 -6.72 17.22
CA ILE A 57 21.16 -5.33 17.06
C ILE A 57 21.56 -4.78 15.67
N ASN A 58 20.65 -4.85 14.70
CA ASN A 58 20.85 -4.20 13.40
C ASN A 58 21.03 -2.68 13.59
N ARG A 59 22.29 -2.20 13.52
CA ARG A 59 22.72 -0.92 14.09
C ARG A 59 22.23 0.31 13.30
N LEU A 60 21.98 0.16 12.00
CA LEU A 60 21.47 1.28 11.17
C LEU A 60 19.95 1.15 10.85
N PHE A 61 19.29 0.05 11.26
CA PHE A 61 17.88 -0.17 10.95
C PHE A 61 16.97 0.61 11.91
N PHE A 62 16.16 1.53 11.37
CA PHE A 62 15.30 2.42 12.15
C PHE A 62 14.39 1.71 13.17
N GLY A 63 13.87 0.52 12.84
CA GLY A 63 13.06 -0.27 13.78
C GLY A 63 13.85 -0.79 14.98
N SER A 64 15.11 -1.20 14.75
CA SER A 64 16.03 -1.62 15.81
C SER A 64 16.49 -0.42 16.64
N ILE A 65 16.81 0.71 15.99
CA ILE A 65 17.24 1.93 16.68
C ILE A 65 16.14 2.45 17.62
N SER A 66 14.91 2.56 17.10
CA SER A 66 13.77 3.05 17.89
C SER A 66 13.39 2.13 19.04
N LYS A 67 13.61 0.81 18.92
CA LYS A 67 13.36 -0.17 19.97
C LYS A 67 14.47 -0.18 21.03
N ASN A 68 15.74 -0.17 20.61
CA ASN A 68 16.89 -0.40 21.49
C ASN A 68 17.49 0.90 22.07
N PHE A 69 17.27 2.05 21.44
CA PHE A 69 17.83 3.36 21.86
C PHE A 69 16.75 4.39 22.20
N LYS A 70 15.53 3.94 22.53
CA LYS A 70 14.43 4.83 22.93
C LYS A 70 14.84 5.65 24.16
N GLY A 71 14.94 6.97 24.00
CA GLY A 71 15.37 7.89 25.07
C GLY A 71 16.89 7.91 25.34
N ASN A 72 17.69 7.10 24.63
CA ASN A 72 19.14 7.04 24.77
C ASN A 72 19.84 7.44 23.47
N ARG A 73 19.65 8.70 23.06
CA ARG A 73 20.36 9.28 21.90
C ARG A 73 21.89 9.26 22.03
N PRO A 74 22.49 9.60 23.20
CA PRO A 74 23.94 9.56 23.36
C PRO A 74 24.53 8.17 23.12
N GLY A 75 23.92 7.11 23.69
CA GLY A 75 24.39 5.75 23.46
C GLY A 75 24.31 5.30 22.00
N TYR A 76 23.40 5.86 21.20
CA TYR A 76 23.37 5.61 19.76
C TYR A 76 24.51 6.32 19.01
N VAL A 77 24.92 7.51 19.47
CA VAL A 77 26.08 8.23 18.91
C VAL A 77 27.35 7.42 19.10
N ASP A 78 27.55 6.79 20.27
CA ASP A 78 28.72 5.94 20.54
C ASP A 78 28.76 4.71 19.62
N VAL A 79 27.60 4.12 19.31
CA VAL A 79 27.49 3.01 18.35
C VAL A 79 27.89 3.46 16.95
N ILE A 80 27.44 4.64 16.51
CA ILE A 80 27.82 5.19 15.20
C ILE A 80 29.30 5.58 15.15
N HIS A 81 29.84 6.14 16.22
CA HIS A 81 31.25 6.49 16.32
C HIS A 81 32.13 5.24 16.21
N THR A 82 31.75 4.15 16.91
CA THR A 82 32.42 2.86 16.83
C THR A 82 32.34 2.26 15.42
N LEU A 83 31.17 2.31 14.79
CA LEU A 83 30.98 1.82 13.42
C LEU A 83 31.82 2.61 12.41
N THR A 84 31.98 3.91 12.60
CA THR A 84 32.76 4.77 11.71
C THR A 84 34.27 4.56 11.85
N ALA A 85 34.72 4.01 12.99
CA ALA A 85 36.12 3.65 13.21
C ALA A 85 36.54 2.38 12.43
N ASP A 86 35.58 1.58 11.95
CA ASP A 86 35.81 0.44 11.05
C ASP A 86 35.02 0.67 9.72
N PRO A 87 35.67 1.28 8.70
CA PRO A 87 35.01 1.61 7.44
C PRO A 87 34.51 0.37 6.67
N ASP A 88 35.15 -0.78 6.83
CA ASP A 88 34.79 -2.02 6.14
C ASP A 88 33.53 -2.63 6.77
N GLU A 89 33.41 -2.63 8.10
CA GLU A 89 32.20 -3.04 8.82
C GLU A 89 31.03 -2.09 8.51
N LEU A 90 31.26 -0.78 8.51
CA LEU A 90 30.25 0.22 8.15
C LEU A 90 29.72 0.02 6.73
N THR A 91 30.62 -0.18 5.76
CA THR A 91 30.25 -0.36 4.35
C THR A 91 29.41 -1.63 4.17
N ARG A 92 29.75 -2.71 4.88
CA ARG A 92 29.00 -3.97 4.86
C ARG A 92 27.59 -3.80 5.42
N ASP A 93 27.45 -3.12 6.56
CA ASP A 93 26.16 -2.86 7.20
C ASP A 93 25.26 -1.93 6.36
N LEU A 94 25.86 -0.90 5.75
CA LEU A 94 25.18 -0.03 4.80
C LEU A 94 24.71 -0.81 3.58
N ALA A 95 25.58 -1.63 2.97
CA ALA A 95 25.22 -2.43 1.80
C ALA A 95 24.05 -3.38 2.09
N ARG A 96 24.06 -4.06 3.25
CA ARG A 96 22.97 -4.94 3.69
C ARG A 96 21.64 -4.19 3.78
N GLN A 97 21.64 -3.01 4.41
CA GLN A 97 20.41 -2.24 4.58
C GLN A 97 19.92 -1.54 3.31
N ILE A 98 20.82 -1.03 2.48
CA ILE A 98 20.46 -0.47 1.18
C ILE A 98 19.78 -1.57 0.35
N HIS A 99 20.34 -2.78 0.34
CA HIS A 99 19.74 -3.92 -0.36
C HIS A 99 18.36 -4.30 0.21
N ALA A 100 18.24 -4.46 1.53
CA ALA A 100 16.97 -4.79 2.19
C ALA A 100 15.89 -3.71 1.93
N ASN A 101 16.25 -2.44 2.10
CA ASN A 101 15.35 -1.31 1.84
C ASN A 101 14.94 -1.25 0.36
N ALA A 102 15.86 -1.50 -0.57
CA ALA A 102 15.56 -1.55 -1.99
C ALA A 102 14.59 -2.69 -2.34
N LYS A 103 14.76 -3.89 -1.75
CA LYS A 103 13.86 -5.04 -1.91
C LYS A 103 12.45 -4.71 -1.41
N ILE A 104 12.33 -4.16 -0.20
CA ILE A 104 11.05 -3.77 0.40
C ILE A 104 10.36 -2.67 -0.43
N ALA A 105 11.10 -1.61 -0.79
CA ALA A 105 10.58 -0.50 -1.58
C ALA A 105 10.07 -0.98 -2.95
N THR A 106 10.82 -1.85 -3.62
CA THR A 106 10.42 -2.43 -4.91
C THR A 106 9.14 -3.25 -4.79
N SER A 107 9.02 -4.08 -3.74
CA SER A 107 7.79 -4.84 -3.48
C SER A 107 6.61 -3.92 -3.21
N LYS A 108 6.76 -2.91 -2.35
CA LYS A 108 5.69 -1.94 -2.04
C LYS A 108 5.25 -1.17 -3.28
N MET A 109 6.20 -0.73 -4.10
CA MET A 109 5.93 -0.04 -5.36
C MET A 109 5.12 -0.91 -6.33
N ARG A 110 5.41 -2.22 -6.41
CA ARG A 110 4.66 -3.14 -7.26
C ARG A 110 3.19 -3.24 -6.84
N TRP A 111 2.92 -3.45 -5.56
CA TRP A 111 1.55 -3.54 -5.04
C TRP A 111 0.81 -2.20 -5.12
N SER A 112 1.50 -1.08 -4.89
CA SER A 112 0.94 0.26 -5.07
C SER A 112 0.51 0.52 -6.52
N LYS A 113 1.31 0.10 -7.51
CA LYS A 113 0.91 0.16 -8.94
C LYS A 113 -0.37 -0.62 -9.21
N TRP A 114 -0.52 -1.82 -8.64
CA TRP A 114 -1.75 -2.59 -8.78
C TRP A 114 -2.95 -1.92 -8.10
N ALA A 115 -2.77 -1.34 -6.92
CA ALA A 115 -3.82 -0.59 -6.23
C ALA A 115 -4.31 0.60 -7.07
N ILE A 116 -3.39 1.37 -7.66
CA ILE A 116 -3.69 2.50 -8.53
C ILE A 116 -4.46 2.03 -9.77
N ARG A 117 -4.02 0.95 -10.42
CA ARG A 117 -4.72 0.39 -11.59
C ARG A 117 -6.15 -0.04 -11.26
N SER A 118 -6.35 -0.69 -10.12
CA SER A 118 -7.69 -1.08 -9.65
C SER A 118 -8.57 0.14 -9.34
N ALA A 119 -8.01 1.18 -8.71
CA ALA A 119 -8.75 2.41 -8.42
C ALA A 119 -9.15 3.18 -9.68
N ILE A 120 -8.29 3.22 -10.70
CA ILE A 120 -8.62 3.81 -12.02
C ILE A 120 -9.75 3.00 -12.67
N GLY A 121 -9.64 1.67 -12.71
CA GLY A 121 -10.68 0.81 -13.27
C GLY A 121 -12.03 0.98 -12.58
N ALA A 122 -12.04 1.05 -11.25
CA ALA A 122 -13.24 1.33 -10.47
C ALA A 122 -13.85 2.68 -10.84
N SER A 123 -13.02 3.73 -10.94
CA SER A 123 -13.47 5.08 -11.31
C SER A 123 -14.10 5.11 -12.70
N THR A 124 -13.52 4.41 -13.68
CA THR A 124 -14.08 4.27 -15.03
C THR A 124 -15.42 3.56 -15.01
N ALA A 125 -15.55 2.45 -14.27
CA ALA A 125 -16.82 1.73 -14.17
C ALA A 125 -17.93 2.58 -13.51
N ILE A 126 -17.59 3.34 -12.48
CA ILE A 126 -18.52 4.30 -11.83
C ILE A 126 -18.96 5.38 -12.83
N ALA A 127 -18.06 5.91 -13.65
CA ALA A 127 -18.39 6.88 -14.68
C ALA A 127 -19.38 6.31 -15.72
N VAL A 128 -19.17 5.05 -16.15
CA VAL A 128 -20.11 4.36 -17.05
C VAL A 128 -21.48 4.20 -16.40
N VAL A 129 -21.54 3.78 -15.13
CA VAL A 129 -22.80 3.69 -14.37
C VAL A 129 -23.53 5.03 -14.34
N ALA A 130 -22.82 6.12 -14.06
CA ALA A 130 -23.42 7.46 -14.04
C ALA A 130 -23.97 7.88 -15.41
N ILE A 131 -23.25 7.60 -16.50
CA ILE A 131 -23.70 7.88 -17.87
C ILE A 131 -24.97 7.07 -18.20
N LEU A 132 -24.99 5.76 -17.89
CA LEU A 132 -26.15 4.91 -18.15
C LEU A 132 -27.39 5.41 -17.41
N ILE A 133 -27.26 5.78 -16.14
CA ILE A 133 -28.34 6.37 -15.35
C ILE A 133 -28.84 7.67 -16.01
N GLY A 134 -27.92 8.54 -16.44
CA GLY A 134 -28.26 9.79 -17.13
C GLY A 134 -29.04 9.57 -18.43
N ILE A 135 -28.64 8.59 -19.25
CA ILE A 135 -29.34 8.23 -20.49
C ILE A 135 -30.72 7.67 -20.18
N SER A 136 -30.83 6.74 -19.23
CA SER A 136 -32.13 6.14 -18.85
C SER A 136 -33.10 7.18 -18.31
N ASN A 137 -32.63 8.13 -17.49
CA ASN A 137 -33.46 9.23 -16.98
C ASN A 137 -33.92 10.17 -18.11
N SER A 138 -33.10 10.36 -19.15
CA SER A 138 -33.47 11.20 -20.31
C SER A 138 -34.49 10.54 -21.24
N GLN A 139 -34.62 9.22 -21.24
CA GLN A 139 -35.57 8.48 -22.10
C GLN A 139 -36.92 8.23 -21.42
N GLY A 140 -36.97 8.31 -20.09
CA GLY A 140 -38.19 8.15 -19.28
C GLY A 140 -38.86 9.45 -18.84
N GLY A 141 -38.37 10.61 -19.32
CA GLY A 141 -38.92 11.94 -19.06
C GLY A 141 -39.74 12.50 -20.22
#